data_AF-A0A2S9FJW8-F1
#
_entry.id   AF-A0A2S9FJW8-F1
#
_cell.length_a   1.000
_cell.length_b   1.000
_cell.length_c   1.000
_cell.angle_alpha   90.00
_cell.angle_beta   90.00
_cell.angle_gamma   90.00
#
_symmetry.space_group_name_H-M   'P 1'
#
loop_
_entity.id
_entity.type
_entity.pdbx_description
1 polymer ?
#
loop_
_entity_poly.entity_id
_entity_poly.type
_entity_poly.pdbx_seq_one_letter_code
_entity_poly.pdbx_strand_id
1 'polypeptide(L)'
;MAEPSDLDTSDIDEGPGTQPASLDDLSSVDSMATLRPMATQAVFRPNFFDDDDDSDGLLHTGDTEPQDQTTTLTRYLSPTRRLGGGLVEIPRVPARDPLGALMTDPVVAESKRFCWNCGRPVGRSTNDGKALSEGWCPHCG
;
A
#
# COMPACT_ATOMS: atom_id res chain seq x y z
N MET A 1 -66.22 14.93 21.68
CA MET A 1 -65.81 13.51 21.65
C MET A 1 -65.35 13.22 20.24
N ALA A 2 -64.19 12.66 19.91
CA ALA A 2 -62.96 12.30 20.60
C ALA A 2 -61.91 12.12 19.47
N GLU A 3 -60.64 12.27 19.83
CA GLU A 3 -59.41 12.36 19.02
C GLU A 3 -59.15 11.18 18.07
N PRO A 4 -58.40 11.37 16.96
CA PRO A 4 -57.52 10.35 16.43
C PRO A 4 -56.14 10.45 17.11
N SER A 5 -55.68 9.32 17.62
CA SER A 5 -54.40 9.11 18.31
C SER A 5 -53.20 9.18 17.36
N ASP A 6 -52.32 10.16 17.57
CA ASP A 6 -50.97 10.19 17.02
C ASP A 6 -50.00 9.56 18.04
N LEU A 7 -49.51 8.35 17.72
CA LEU A 7 -48.31 7.70 18.27
C LEU A 7 -47.55 7.22 17.02
N ASP A 8 -46.25 7.38 16.85
CA ASP A 8 -45.18 7.41 17.83
C ASP A 8 -43.95 8.10 17.19
N THR A 9 -43.22 8.87 17.99
CA THR A 9 -42.01 9.60 17.64
C THR A 9 -40.90 8.60 17.28
N SER A 10 -40.48 8.56 16.01
CA SER A 10 -39.25 7.85 15.66
C SER A 10 -38.04 8.63 16.18
N ASP A 11 -37.45 8.12 17.26
CA ASP A 11 -36.15 8.50 17.79
C ASP A 11 -35.11 8.63 16.66
N ILE A 12 -34.60 9.85 16.45
CA ILE A 12 -33.46 10.10 15.57
C ILE A 12 -32.21 9.93 16.44
N ASP A 13 -31.45 8.88 16.11
CA ASP A 13 -30.19 8.48 16.75
C ASP A 13 -29.13 9.60 16.60
N GLU A 14 -28.96 10.40 17.65
CA GLU A 14 -27.93 11.46 17.75
C GLU A 14 -26.56 10.85 18.11
N GLY A 15 -26.04 10.00 17.23
CA GLY A 15 -24.64 9.55 17.26
C GLY A 15 -23.75 10.47 16.40
N PRO A 16 -22.40 10.50 16.60
CA PRO A 16 -21.49 11.24 15.72
C PRO A 16 -21.36 10.55 14.35
N GLY A 17 -22.42 10.59 13.56
CA GLY A 17 -22.50 10.08 12.20
C GLY A 17 -22.21 11.17 11.18
N THR A 18 -21.50 10.83 10.11
CA THR A 18 -21.29 11.73 8.96
C THR A 18 -22.60 11.89 8.20
N GLN A 19 -23.35 12.95 8.49
CA GLN A 19 -24.54 13.30 7.71
C GLN A 19 -24.15 13.69 6.27
N PRO A 20 -24.99 13.36 5.28
CA PRO A 20 -24.80 13.84 3.92
C PRO A 20 -25.01 15.36 3.87
N ALA A 21 -24.12 16.08 3.19
CA ALA A 21 -24.26 17.51 3.01
C ALA A 21 -25.50 17.85 2.19
N SER A 22 -26.25 18.86 2.63
CA SER A 22 -27.41 19.38 1.90
C SER A 22 -26.97 20.18 0.67
N LEU A 23 -27.82 20.24 -0.36
CA LEU A 23 -27.54 20.94 -1.61
C LEU A 23 -27.37 22.46 -1.42
N ASP A 24 -28.01 23.04 -0.41
CA ASP A 24 -27.88 24.45 -0.06
C ASP A 24 -26.48 24.78 0.49
N ASP A 25 -25.87 23.88 1.28
CA ASP A 25 -24.52 24.07 1.85
C ASP A 25 -23.41 24.08 0.80
N LEU A 26 -23.60 23.39 -0.34
CA LEU A 26 -22.68 23.40 -1.47
C LEU A 26 -22.72 24.73 -2.26
N SER A 27 -23.84 25.46 -2.18
CA SER A 27 -24.02 26.71 -2.94
C SER A 27 -23.43 27.93 -2.24
N SER A 28 -23.21 27.87 -0.92
CA SER A 28 -22.72 28.99 -0.12
C SER A 28 -21.18 29.08 -0.01
N VAL A 29 -20.43 28.09 -0.51
CA VAL A 29 -18.95 28.03 -0.37
C VAL A 29 -18.20 28.15 -1.71
N ASP A 30 -18.79 28.81 -2.70
CA ASP A 30 -18.12 29.07 -3.97
C ASP A 30 -17.33 30.39 -3.90
N SER A 31 -16.15 30.39 -3.26
CA SER A 31 -15.19 31.51 -3.42
C SER A 31 -13.73 31.27 -2.99
N MET A 32 -13.33 30.09 -2.48
CA MET A 32 -11.91 29.85 -2.15
C MET A 32 -11.29 28.55 -2.68
N ALA A 33 -12.09 27.63 -3.23
CA ALA A 33 -11.59 26.34 -3.73
C ALA A 33 -11.18 26.35 -5.23
N THR A 34 -11.56 27.36 -6.00
CA THR A 34 -11.24 27.51 -7.44
C THR A 34 -9.99 28.34 -7.72
N LEU A 35 -9.33 28.90 -6.70
CA LEU A 35 -8.01 29.51 -6.87
C LEU A 35 -6.97 28.40 -7.09
N ARG A 36 -6.64 28.14 -8.36
CA ARG A 36 -5.44 27.36 -8.71
C ARG A 36 -4.23 28.02 -8.06
N PRO A 37 -3.46 27.33 -7.19
CA PRO A 37 -2.18 27.86 -6.76
C PRO A 37 -1.30 28.09 -8.00
N MET A 38 -0.54 29.20 -7.97
CA MET A 38 0.42 29.56 -9.02
C MET A 38 1.26 28.36 -9.41
N ALA A 39 1.39 28.14 -10.72
CA ALA A 39 2.04 27.00 -11.34
C ALA A 39 3.34 26.60 -10.60
N THR A 40 3.42 25.34 -10.15
CA THR A 40 4.68 24.77 -9.67
C THR A 40 5.65 24.71 -10.85
N GLN A 41 6.77 25.42 -10.74
CA GLN A 41 7.84 25.34 -11.73
C GLN A 41 8.27 23.87 -11.84
N ALA A 42 8.21 23.30 -13.04
CA ALA A 42 8.56 21.91 -13.27
C ALA A 42 10.05 21.69 -12.97
N VAL A 43 10.36 20.68 -12.16
CA VAL A 43 11.73 20.20 -11.96
C VAL A 43 12.25 19.69 -13.29
N PHE A 44 13.42 20.17 -13.70
CA PHE A 44 14.15 19.78 -14.91
C PHE A 44 14.30 18.26 -15.01
N ARG A 45 13.78 17.67 -16.10
CA ARG A 45 13.90 16.24 -16.43
C ARG A 45 14.77 16.10 -17.68
N PRO A 46 16.10 15.91 -17.55
CA PRO A 46 16.91 15.60 -18.71
C PRO A 46 16.58 14.17 -19.14
N ASN A 47 16.17 14.02 -20.39
CA ASN A 47 15.85 12.79 -21.11
C ASN A 47 14.43 12.24 -20.95
N PHE A 48 13.45 13.00 -21.44
CA PHE A 48 12.41 12.38 -22.25
C PHE A 48 13.04 12.02 -23.60
N PHE A 49 13.17 10.73 -23.87
CA PHE A 49 13.43 10.23 -25.21
C PHE A 49 12.11 10.39 -25.98
N ASP A 50 12.02 11.45 -26.77
CA ASP A 50 11.12 11.48 -27.92
C ASP A 50 11.85 10.72 -29.04
N ASP A 51 11.24 9.64 -29.51
CA ASP A 51 11.60 8.94 -30.73
C ASP A 51 11.71 9.94 -31.89
N ASP A 52 12.90 10.14 -32.45
CA ASP A 52 13.17 10.27 -33.88
C ASP A 52 14.70 10.34 -34.10
N ASP A 53 15.18 9.37 -34.90
CA ASP A 53 16.46 9.24 -35.63
C ASP A 53 17.52 10.35 -35.47
N ASP A 54 18.69 10.01 -34.90
CA ASP A 54 19.98 10.27 -35.56
C ASP A 54 21.15 9.62 -34.80
N SER A 55 22.04 9.03 -35.58
CA SER A 55 23.14 8.19 -35.15
C SER A 55 24.28 9.04 -34.58
N ASP A 56 24.78 8.71 -33.38
CA ASP A 56 26.22 8.74 -33.07
C ASP A 56 26.50 7.94 -31.79
N GLY A 57 27.01 6.72 -31.98
CA GLY A 57 27.48 5.84 -30.93
C GLY A 57 28.76 6.37 -30.28
N LEU A 58 28.63 7.33 -29.38
CA LEU A 58 29.61 7.53 -28.33
C LEU A 58 29.36 6.49 -27.25
N LEU A 59 30.30 5.56 -27.14
CA LEU A 59 30.45 4.64 -26.01
C LEU A 59 30.45 5.46 -24.72
N HIS A 60 29.27 5.70 -24.15
CA HIS A 60 29.15 5.98 -22.73
C HIS A 60 29.47 4.65 -22.06
N THR A 61 30.74 4.44 -21.74
CA THR A 61 31.09 3.62 -20.58
C THR A 61 30.29 4.22 -19.44
N GLY A 62 29.12 3.65 -19.16
CA GLY A 62 28.36 3.99 -17.98
C GLY A 62 29.29 3.75 -16.82
N ASP A 63 29.79 4.84 -16.24
CA ASP A 63 30.42 4.80 -14.94
C ASP A 63 29.37 4.20 -14.00
N THR A 64 29.52 2.91 -13.72
CA THR A 64 28.78 2.21 -12.67
C THR A 64 29.35 2.57 -11.30
N GLU A 65 30.21 3.59 -11.20
CA GLU A 65 30.70 4.08 -9.93
C GLU A 65 29.54 4.72 -9.16
N PRO A 66 29.19 4.16 -7.98
CA PRO A 66 28.18 4.77 -7.12
C PRO A 66 28.73 6.13 -6.68
N GLN A 67 28.17 7.21 -7.22
CA GLN A 67 28.47 8.54 -6.74
C GLN A 67 28.00 8.64 -5.30
N ASP A 68 28.94 8.72 -4.37
CA ASP A 68 28.75 8.89 -2.93
C ASP A 68 28.13 10.29 -2.68
N GLN A 69 26.83 10.42 -2.96
CA GLN A 69 26.04 11.59 -2.58
C GLN A 69 25.92 11.56 -1.06
N THR A 70 26.90 12.16 -0.40
CA THR A 70 26.93 12.43 1.04
C THR A 70 25.82 13.42 1.39
N THR A 71 24.59 12.91 1.49
CA THR A 71 23.45 13.61 2.07
C THR A 71 23.13 13.03 3.45
N THR A 72 24.16 12.75 4.25
CA THR A 72 23.96 12.24 5.62
C THR A 72 23.94 13.39 6.62
N LEU A 73 23.02 14.34 6.44
CA LEU A 73 22.46 15.02 7.60
C LEU A 73 21.52 14.00 8.24
N THR A 74 21.94 13.41 9.35
CA THR A 74 21.12 12.58 10.24
C THR A 74 19.96 13.41 10.76
N ARG A 75 18.91 13.53 9.95
CA ARG A 75 17.62 14.06 10.40
C ARG A 75 17.12 13.06 11.44
N TYR A 76 17.11 13.45 12.71
CA TYR A 76 16.48 12.67 13.77
C TYR A 76 15.03 12.40 13.34
N LEU A 77 14.74 11.17 12.93
CA LEU A 77 13.40 10.74 12.61
C LEU A 77 12.60 10.67 13.92
N SER A 78 11.33 11.09 13.88
CA SER A 78 10.43 10.91 15.01
C SER A 78 10.38 9.42 15.39
N PRO A 79 10.45 9.06 16.69
CA PRO A 79 10.39 7.65 17.14
C PRO A 79 9.13 6.91 16.67
N THR A 80 8.06 7.66 16.39
CA THR A 80 6.77 7.13 15.95
C THR A 80 6.45 7.54 14.53
N ARG A 81 5.72 6.65 13.84
CA ARG A 81 5.13 6.87 12.53
C ARG A 81 3.64 7.09 12.73
N ARG A 82 3.10 8.12 12.10
CA ARG A 82 1.67 8.40 12.13
C ARG A 82 1.02 7.82 10.87
N LEU A 83 0.03 6.95 11.03
CA LEU A 83 -0.84 6.46 9.96
C LEU A 83 -2.20 7.18 10.01
N GLY A 84 -2.91 7.18 8.88
CA GLY A 84 -4.23 7.82 8.79
C GLY A 84 -4.21 9.32 9.09
N GLY A 85 -3.24 10.06 8.54
CA GLY A 85 -3.16 11.53 8.72
C GLY A 85 -2.80 12.02 10.12
N GLY A 86 -2.41 11.13 11.03
CA GLY A 86 -2.11 11.52 12.42
C GLY A 86 -2.95 10.81 13.48
N LEU A 87 -3.97 10.06 13.06
CA LEU A 87 -4.94 9.44 13.96
C LEU A 87 -4.41 8.20 14.67
N VAL A 88 -3.48 7.47 14.05
CA VAL A 88 -2.89 6.26 14.63
C VAL A 88 -1.38 6.43 14.74
N GLU A 89 -0.87 6.33 15.95
CA GLU A 89 0.57 6.33 16.23
C GLU A 89 1.09 4.90 16.29
N ILE A 90 2.09 4.58 15.45
CA ILE A 90 2.72 3.26 15.39
C ILE A 90 4.22 3.43 15.65
N PRO A 91 4.83 2.64 16.56
CA PRO A 91 6.27 2.69 16.79
C PRO A 91 7.03 2.32 15.51
N ARG A 92 8.12 3.04 15.22
CA ARG A 92 8.98 2.67 14.09
C ARG A 92 9.76 1.39 14.44
N VAL A 93 9.62 0.37 13.60
CA VAL A 93 10.45 -0.84 13.67
C VAL A 93 11.72 -0.58 12.84
N PRO A 94 12.93 -0.80 13.40
CA PRO A 94 14.17 -0.69 12.64
C PRO A 94 14.17 -1.64 11.44
N ALA A 95 14.81 -1.23 10.34
CA ALA A 95 15.02 -2.11 9.21
C ALA A 95 15.83 -3.34 9.65
N ARG A 96 15.43 -4.53 9.18
CA ARG A 96 16.14 -5.77 9.46
C ARG A 96 17.37 -5.88 8.56
N ASP A 97 18.51 -6.30 9.12
CA ASP A 97 19.71 -6.63 8.34
C ASP A 97 19.41 -7.79 7.35
N PRO A 98 19.75 -7.64 6.05
CA PRO A 98 19.47 -8.69 5.06
C PRO A 98 20.15 -10.02 5.36
N LEU A 99 21.39 -10.02 5.87
CA LEU A 99 22.08 -11.27 6.21
C LEU A 99 21.42 -11.96 7.40
N GLY A 100 21.04 -11.20 8.43
CA GLY A 100 20.27 -11.68 9.57
C GLY A 100 18.80 -12.04 9.28
N ALA A 101 18.33 -11.88 8.04
CA ALA A 101 17.00 -12.31 7.59
C ALA A 101 17.02 -13.66 6.85
N LEU A 102 18.20 -14.17 6.50
CA LEU A 102 18.34 -15.47 5.86
C LEU A 102 18.15 -16.60 6.88
N MET A 103 17.31 -17.58 6.53
CA MET A 103 17.10 -18.79 7.33
C MET A 103 18.23 -19.79 7.07
N THR A 104 18.68 -20.49 8.12
CA THR A 104 19.71 -21.53 7.98
C THR A 104 19.26 -22.73 7.16
N ASP A 105 18.00 -23.16 7.33
CA ASP A 105 17.41 -24.30 6.62
C ASP A 105 16.04 -23.91 6.01
N PRO A 106 15.99 -23.52 4.72
CA PRO A 106 14.79 -23.00 4.08
C PRO A 106 13.85 -24.14 3.61
N VAL A 107 13.25 -24.86 4.55
CA VAL A 107 12.32 -25.97 4.26
C VAL A 107 10.91 -25.69 4.75
N VAL A 108 9.92 -25.87 3.87
CA VAL A 108 8.50 -25.77 4.24
C VAL A 108 8.02 -27.09 4.85
N ALA A 109 7.70 -27.06 6.15
CA ALA A 109 7.11 -28.19 6.86
C ALA A 109 5.80 -28.66 6.20
N GLU A 110 5.55 -29.98 6.19
CA GLU A 110 4.36 -30.56 5.52
C GLU A 110 3.06 -29.89 5.97
N SER A 111 2.85 -29.65 7.27
CA SER A 111 1.65 -29.00 7.80
C SER A 111 1.39 -27.58 7.26
N LYS A 112 2.41 -26.93 6.68
CA LYS A 112 2.35 -25.58 6.13
C LYS A 112 2.32 -25.53 4.60
N ARG A 113 2.34 -26.68 3.90
CA ARG A 113 2.24 -26.71 2.42
C ARG A 113 0.79 -26.58 1.98
N PHE A 114 0.46 -25.54 1.22
CA PHE A 114 -0.87 -25.31 0.66
C PHE A 114 -0.76 -24.91 -0.81
N CYS A 115 -1.76 -25.28 -1.61
CA CYS A 115 -1.83 -24.85 -3.01
C CYS A 115 -2.02 -23.32 -3.06
N TRP A 116 -1.17 -22.63 -3.82
CA TRP A 116 -1.24 -21.18 -4.00
C TRP A 116 -2.53 -20.71 -4.69
N ASN A 117 -3.15 -21.58 -5.50
CA ASN A 117 -4.37 -21.26 -6.26
C ASN A 117 -5.65 -21.54 -5.43
N CYS A 118 -5.82 -22.76 -4.92
CA CYS A 118 -7.06 -23.16 -4.25
C CYS A 118 -6.98 -23.27 -2.72
N GLY A 119 -5.81 -23.04 -2.11
CA GLY A 119 -5.62 -23.08 -0.65
C GLY A 119 -5.69 -24.46 0.01
N ARG A 120 -5.92 -25.54 -0.77
CA ARG A 120 -6.02 -26.91 -0.23
C ARG A 120 -4.65 -27.47 0.18
N PRO A 121 -4.60 -28.41 1.14
CA PRO A 121 -3.34 -29.06 1.54
C PRO A 121 -2.76 -29.87 0.37
N VAL A 122 -1.45 -29.75 0.15
CA VAL A 122 -0.71 -30.44 -0.94
C VAL A 122 0.60 -31.00 -0.42
N GLY A 123 1.15 -32.03 -1.07
CA GLY A 123 2.41 -32.64 -0.65
C GLY A 123 2.32 -33.13 0.80
N ARG A 124 1.30 -33.93 1.10
CA ARG A 124 1.11 -34.61 2.39
C ARG A 124 1.56 -36.05 2.28
N SER A 125 2.16 -36.57 3.33
CA SER A 125 2.45 -37.99 3.43
C SER A 125 1.14 -38.75 3.62
N THR A 126 0.99 -39.85 2.89
CA THR A 126 -0.11 -40.81 3.05
C THR A 126 0.47 -42.15 3.49
N ASN A 127 -0.38 -43.11 3.84
CA ASN A 127 0.08 -44.45 4.19
C ASN A 127 0.87 -45.09 3.03
N ASP A 128 0.54 -44.72 1.81
CA ASP A 128 1.12 -45.25 0.58
C ASP A 128 2.47 -44.62 0.21
N GLY A 129 2.93 -43.55 0.88
CA GLY A 129 4.22 -42.94 0.57
C GLY A 129 4.54 -41.60 1.24
N LYS A 130 5.82 -41.21 1.15
CA LYS A 130 6.31 -39.90 1.63
C LYS A 130 5.77 -38.76 0.78
N ALA A 131 5.55 -37.61 1.42
CA ALA A 131 5.20 -36.38 0.75
C ALA A 131 6.29 -35.92 -0.23
N LEU A 132 5.89 -35.53 -1.43
CA LEU A 132 6.76 -34.79 -2.35
C LEU A 132 6.82 -33.31 -1.96
N SER A 133 8.01 -32.70 -2.07
CA SER A 133 8.21 -31.25 -1.89
C SER A 133 7.75 -30.44 -3.10
N GLU A 134 7.72 -31.06 -4.28
CA GLU A 134 7.40 -30.43 -5.57
C GLU A 134 6.37 -31.29 -6.32
N GLY A 135 5.52 -30.64 -7.13
CA GLY A 135 4.49 -31.30 -7.91
C GLY A 135 3.30 -30.40 -8.21
N TRP A 136 2.23 -31.00 -8.72
CA TRP A 136 0.98 -30.33 -9.08
C TRP A 136 -0.11 -30.56 -8.03
N CYS A 137 -1.05 -29.64 -7.94
CA CYS A 137 -2.17 -29.77 -7.02
C CYS A 137 -3.15 -30.82 -7.55
N PRO A 138 -3.48 -31.87 -6.77
CA PRO A 138 -4.44 -32.89 -7.20
C PRO A 138 -5.88 -32.36 -7.33
N HIS A 139 -6.13 -31.12 -6.88
CA HIS A 139 -7.47 -30.51 -6.90
C HIS A 139 -7.67 -29.51 -8.04
N CYS A 140 -6.64 -28.76 -8.44
CA CYS A 140 -6.79 -27.69 -9.44
C CYS A 140 -5.71 -27.67 -10.53
N GLY A 141 -4.80 -28.66 -10.55
CA GLY A 141 -3.72 -28.79 -11.54
C GLY A 141 -2.47 -28.04 -11.17
#